data_AF-A0AAN8F268-F1
#
_entry.id   AF-A0AAN8F268-F1
#
_cell.length_a   1.000
_cell.length_b   1.000
_cell.length_c   1.000
_cell.angle_alpha   90.00
_cell.angle_beta   90.00
_cell.angle_gamma   90.00
#
_symmetry.space_group_name_H-M   'P 1'
#
loop_
_entity.id
_entity.type
_entity.pdbx_description
1 polymer ?
#
loop_
_entity_poly.entity_id
_entity_poly.type
_entity_poly.pdbx_seq_one_letter_code
_entity_poly.pdbx_strand_id
1 'polypeptide(L)'
;VHLGPASRGRIGRCWASDGKSELELSDSDGCSVQRAGEVWGDFEVSRDERGTTFLNHIKAWAFPTSNEVNIFCNLHVCAECEQILCRTRPRRVPAAGDAAQSPDNDSSPPIPVHASFRLRRLANSTSSAPPPKKELTDTSLTSMSFRHNIIVIICFMLTLRL
;
A
#
# COMPACT_ATOMS: atom_id res chain seq x y z
N VAL A 1 4.54 -8.14 5.40
CA VAL A 1 4.86 -8.90 6.65
C VAL A 1 6.19 -9.60 6.45
N HIS A 2 7.09 -9.62 7.43
CA HIS A 2 8.39 -10.27 7.33
C HIS A 2 8.56 -11.31 8.45
N LEU A 3 8.96 -12.52 8.09
CA LEU A 3 9.29 -13.62 8.99
C LEU A 3 10.80 -13.86 8.94
N GLY A 4 11.39 -14.23 10.08
CA GLY A 4 12.82 -14.56 10.16
C GLY A 4 13.21 -15.80 9.34
N PRO A 5 14.52 -16.06 9.18
CA PRO A 5 15.04 -17.02 8.21
C PRO A 5 14.67 -18.48 8.46
N ALA A 6 14.44 -18.86 9.72
CA ALA A 6 14.00 -20.21 10.08
C ALA A 6 12.47 -20.39 10.09
N SER A 7 11.71 -19.32 9.82
CA SER A 7 10.25 -19.31 9.91
C SER A 7 9.62 -19.37 8.53
N ARG A 8 8.71 -20.32 8.33
CA ARG A 8 7.82 -20.36 7.17
C ARG A 8 6.43 -19.89 7.60
N GLY A 9 5.65 -19.46 6.63
CA GLY A 9 4.29 -19.04 6.88
C GLY A 9 3.49 -18.80 5.62
N ARG A 10 2.23 -18.47 5.83
CA ARG A 10 1.28 -18.04 4.79
C ARG A 10 0.34 -17.00 5.35
N ILE A 11 -0.12 -16.11 4.49
CA ILE A 11 -1.21 -15.20 4.78
C ILE A 11 -2.52 -15.88 4.43
N GLY A 12 -3.48 -15.84 5.36
CA GLY A 12 -4.84 -16.30 5.18
C GLY A 12 -5.81 -15.14 4.97
N ARG A 13 -6.97 -15.22 5.62
CA ARG A 13 -8.06 -14.23 5.48
C ARG A 13 -7.60 -12.83 5.87
N CYS A 14 -7.92 -11.86 5.02
CA CYS A 14 -7.76 -10.43 5.29
C CYS A 14 -9.08 -9.69 5.13
N TRP A 15 -9.31 -8.70 5.98
CA TRP A 15 -10.47 -7.82 5.91
C TRP A 15 -10.07 -6.39 6.31
N ALA A 16 -10.83 -5.42 5.81
CA ALA A 16 -10.73 -4.05 6.25
C ALA A 16 -11.94 -3.66 7.12
N SER A 17 -11.73 -2.74 8.04
CA SER A 17 -12.78 -2.14 8.86
C SER A 17 -12.54 -0.66 9.10
N ASP A 18 -13.61 0.13 9.15
CA ASP A 18 -13.62 1.49 9.71
C ASP A 18 -14.27 1.55 11.11
N GLY A 19 -14.49 0.40 11.74
CA GLY A 19 -15.20 0.27 13.01
C GLY A 19 -16.72 0.28 12.89
N LYS A 20 -17.28 0.51 11.69
CA LYS A 20 -18.73 0.49 11.41
C LYS A 20 -19.09 -0.49 10.31
N SER A 21 -18.24 -0.58 9.30
CA SER A 21 -18.38 -1.41 8.11
C SER A 21 -17.17 -2.31 7.99
N GLU A 22 -17.36 -3.45 7.33
CA GLU A 22 -16.27 -4.37 7.00
C GLU A 22 -16.25 -4.65 5.49
N LEU A 23 -15.05 -4.84 4.94
CA LEU A 23 -14.84 -5.24 3.56
C LEU A 23 -13.90 -6.45 3.55
N GLU A 24 -14.37 -7.56 2.97
CA GLU A 24 -13.52 -8.74 2.77
C GLU A 24 -12.51 -8.49 1.64
N LEU A 25 -11.25 -8.78 1.91
CA LEU A 25 -10.14 -8.52 0.98
C LEU A 25 -9.58 -9.82 0.40
N SER A 26 -9.44 -10.85 1.23
CA SER A 26 -8.99 -12.18 0.80
C SER A 26 -9.70 -13.32 1.53
N ASP A 27 -9.69 -14.49 0.90
CA ASP A 27 -10.19 -15.74 1.49
C ASP A 27 -9.19 -16.37 2.49
N SER A 28 -9.53 -17.53 3.03
CA SER A 28 -8.70 -18.28 4.01
C SER A 28 -7.30 -18.65 3.51
N ASP A 29 -7.08 -18.59 2.20
CA ASP A 29 -5.82 -18.93 1.54
C ASP A 29 -4.99 -17.69 1.18
N GLY A 30 -5.48 -16.50 1.53
CA GLY A 30 -4.84 -15.24 1.19
C GLY A 30 -5.08 -14.80 -0.25
N CYS A 31 -6.02 -15.43 -0.96
CA CYS A 31 -6.35 -15.06 -2.32
C CYS A 31 -7.36 -13.93 -2.37
N SER A 32 -7.12 -12.94 -3.23
CA SER A 32 -8.01 -11.79 -3.36
C SER A 32 -9.41 -12.25 -3.77
N VAL A 33 -10.43 -11.81 -3.02
CA VAL A 33 -11.84 -12.03 -3.39
C VAL A 33 -12.36 -10.91 -4.32
N GLN A 34 -11.55 -9.88 -4.50
CA GLN A 34 -11.83 -8.72 -5.33
C GLN A 34 -11.42 -8.96 -6.79
N ARG A 35 -12.00 -8.19 -7.71
CA ARG A 35 -11.68 -8.31 -9.14
C ARG A 35 -10.28 -7.76 -9.42
N ALA A 36 -9.64 -8.29 -10.46
CA ALA A 36 -8.36 -7.78 -10.94
C ALA A 36 -8.46 -6.26 -11.22
N GLY A 37 -7.59 -5.49 -10.57
CA GLY A 37 -7.57 -4.03 -10.68
C GLY A 37 -8.43 -3.27 -9.67
N GLU A 38 -9.03 -3.95 -8.70
CA GLU A 38 -9.67 -3.31 -7.55
C GLU A 38 -8.63 -2.90 -6.47
N VAL A 39 -9.04 -2.88 -5.22
CA VAL A 39 -8.31 -2.30 -4.10
C VAL A 39 -7.23 -3.24 -3.55
N TRP A 40 -7.48 -4.54 -3.60
CA TRP A 40 -6.61 -5.57 -3.00
C TRP A 40 -6.01 -6.52 -4.04
N GLY A 41 -4.69 -6.66 -4.02
CA GLY A 41 -3.96 -7.58 -4.90
C GLY A 41 -3.77 -8.98 -4.32
N ASP A 42 -3.17 -9.88 -5.09
CA ASP A 42 -2.64 -11.13 -4.57
C ASP A 42 -1.32 -10.89 -3.82
N PHE A 43 -0.94 -11.80 -2.93
CA PHE A 43 0.34 -11.71 -2.22
C PHE A 43 1.50 -12.18 -3.10
N GLU A 44 2.52 -11.33 -3.19
CA GLU A 44 3.83 -11.71 -3.70
C GLU A 44 4.70 -12.18 -2.54
N VAL A 45 5.45 -13.27 -2.75
CA VAL A 45 6.33 -13.84 -1.73
C VAL A 45 7.76 -13.75 -2.21
N SER A 46 8.58 -13.04 -1.43
CA SER A 46 10.03 -13.01 -1.59
C SER A 46 10.68 -13.78 -0.46
N ARG A 47 11.64 -14.66 -0.78
CA ARG A 47 12.42 -15.42 0.20
C ARG A 47 13.90 -15.19 -0.03
N ASP A 48 14.61 -14.81 1.03
CA ASP A 48 16.05 -14.58 1.02
C ASP A 48 16.69 -15.11 2.32
N GLU A 49 17.99 -14.88 2.50
CA GLU A 49 18.73 -15.27 3.70
C GLU A 49 18.25 -14.55 4.97
N ARG A 50 17.47 -13.47 4.84
CA ARG A 50 16.89 -12.70 5.96
C ARG A 50 15.52 -13.25 6.36
N GLY A 51 14.83 -13.89 5.42
CA GLY A 51 13.66 -14.73 5.67
C GLY A 51 12.58 -14.58 4.62
N THR A 52 11.32 -14.70 5.04
CA THR A 52 10.17 -14.68 4.12
C THR A 52 9.42 -13.36 4.24
N THR A 53 9.26 -12.65 3.12
CA THR A 53 8.50 -11.40 3.03
C THR A 53 7.25 -11.60 2.18
N PHE A 54 6.09 -11.30 2.76
CA PHE A 54 4.80 -11.23 2.08
C PHE A 54 4.49 -9.77 1.74
N LEU A 55 4.31 -9.49 0.46
CA LEU A 55 4.00 -8.17 -0.09
C LEU A 55 2.61 -8.19 -0.71
N ASN A 56 1.81 -7.18 -0.42
CA ASN A 56 0.53 -6.96 -1.07
C ASN A 56 0.52 -5.57 -1.71
N HIS A 57 0.03 -5.49 -2.95
CA HIS A 57 -0.13 -4.24 -3.66
C HIS A 57 -1.57 -3.75 -3.50
N ILE A 58 -1.75 -2.70 -2.70
CA ILE A 58 -3.05 -2.07 -2.46
C ILE A 58 -3.18 -0.75 -3.22
N LYS A 59 -4.36 -0.52 -3.82
CA LYS A 59 -4.73 0.82 -4.31
C LYS A 59 -5.35 1.61 -3.19
N ALA A 60 -5.01 2.88 -3.05
CA ALA A 60 -5.59 3.74 -2.01
C ALA A 60 -7.10 3.89 -2.19
N TRP A 61 -7.85 3.76 -1.09
CA TRP A 61 -9.32 3.80 -1.04
C TRP A 61 -9.79 4.12 0.38
N ALA A 62 -11.05 4.55 0.53
CA ALA A 62 -11.67 4.84 1.82
C ALA A 62 -13.07 4.22 1.91
N PHE A 63 -13.51 3.91 3.12
CA PHE A 63 -14.92 3.66 3.36
C PHE A 63 -15.72 4.96 3.12
N PRO A 64 -16.95 4.91 2.58
CA PRO A 64 -17.79 6.10 2.42
C PRO A 64 -18.04 6.84 3.74
N THR A 65 -17.94 6.11 4.86
CA THR A 65 -18.25 6.54 6.22
C THR A 65 -17.05 7.02 7.03
N SER A 66 -15.81 6.84 6.54
CA SER A 66 -14.59 7.13 7.30
C SER A 66 -13.39 7.39 6.40
N ASN A 67 -12.47 8.24 6.86
CA ASN A 67 -11.17 8.43 6.21
C ASN A 67 -10.05 7.56 6.82
N GLU A 68 -10.41 6.62 7.68
CA GLU A 68 -9.52 5.65 8.29
C GLU A 68 -9.84 4.25 7.76
N VAL A 69 -8.80 3.51 7.41
CA VAL A 69 -8.91 2.12 6.94
C VAL A 69 -7.97 1.29 7.81
N ASN A 70 -8.55 0.36 8.57
CA ASN A 70 -7.82 -0.64 9.33
C ASN A 70 -7.87 -1.96 8.57
N ILE A 71 -6.73 -2.56 8.26
CA ILE A 71 -6.59 -3.83 7.56
C ILE A 71 -6.08 -4.87 8.55
N PHE A 72 -6.75 -6.00 8.60
CA PHE A 72 -6.42 -7.15 9.43
C PHE A 72 -6.18 -8.35 8.53
N CYS A 73 -5.18 -9.17 8.87
CA CYS A 73 -4.86 -10.39 8.17
C CYS A 73 -4.51 -11.50 9.16
N ASN A 74 -4.90 -12.73 8.84
CA ASN A 74 -4.44 -13.91 9.56
C ASN A 74 -3.08 -14.35 9.03
N LEU A 75 -2.05 -14.36 9.87
CA LEU A 75 -0.74 -14.93 9.57
C LEU A 75 -0.63 -16.31 10.21
N HIS A 76 -0.39 -17.32 9.38
CA HIS A 76 -0.14 -18.68 9.82
C HIS A 76 1.37 -18.95 9.76
N VAL A 77 1.96 -19.31 10.89
CA VAL A 77 3.39 -19.69 10.99
C VAL A 77 3.46 -21.19 11.15
N CYS A 78 4.25 -21.84 10.31
CA CYS A 78 4.19 -23.28 10.09
C CYS A 78 5.60 -23.83 9.85
N ALA A 79 5.77 -25.14 10.06
CA ALA A 79 7.02 -25.82 9.71
C ALA A 79 7.16 -26.00 8.19
N GLU A 80 6.08 -26.44 7.53
CA GLU A 80 6.06 -26.78 6.12
C GLU A 80 4.77 -26.29 5.46
N CYS A 81 4.67 -24.97 5.27
CA CYS A 81 3.61 -24.40 4.44
C CYS A 81 4.16 -23.31 3.52
N GLU A 82 3.43 -23.08 2.43
CA GLU A 82 3.75 -22.10 1.41
C GLU A 82 2.52 -21.26 1.08
N GLN A 83 2.76 -20.04 0.62
CA GLN A 83 1.69 -19.19 0.13
C GLN A 83 1.09 -19.78 -1.13
N ILE A 84 -0.24 -19.85 -1.18
CA ILE A 84 -0.95 -20.33 -2.36
C ILE A 84 -0.83 -19.29 -3.48
N LEU A 85 -0.45 -19.75 -4.68
CA LEU A 85 -0.43 -18.92 -5.88
C LEU A 85 -1.86 -18.82 -6.44
N CYS A 86 -2.50 -17.67 -6.30
CA CYS A 86 -3.92 -17.47 -6.63
C CYS A 86 -4.25 -17.41 -8.14
N ARG A 87 -3.22 -17.53 -8.99
CA ARG A 87 -3.23 -17.23 -10.42
C ARG A 87 -3.98 -18.26 -11.29
N THR A 88 -5.10 -18.84 -10.85
CA THR A 88 -5.99 -19.64 -11.74
C THR A 88 -7.36 -19.99 -11.17
N ARG A 89 -7.96 -19.25 -10.21
CA ARG A 89 -9.35 -19.58 -9.82
C ARG A 89 -10.34 -19.08 -10.88
N PRO A 90 -11.14 -19.98 -11.52
CA PRO A 90 -12.32 -19.55 -12.27
C PRO A 90 -13.22 -18.80 -11.29
N ARG A 91 -13.70 -17.64 -11.71
CA ARG A 91 -14.60 -16.74 -10.97
C ARG A 91 -15.73 -17.54 -10.30
N ARG A 92 -15.57 -17.89 -9.02
CA ARG A 92 -16.67 -18.48 -8.25
C ARG A 92 -17.64 -17.35 -7.94
N VAL A 93 -18.79 -17.39 -8.60
CA VAL A 93 -20.05 -16.87 -8.06
C VAL A 93 -20.16 -17.45 -6.63
N PRO A 94 -20.62 -16.69 -5.61
CA PRO A 94 -20.67 -17.21 -4.25
C PRO A 94 -21.63 -18.40 -4.20
N ALA A 95 -21.06 -19.61 -4.28
CA ALA A 95 -21.75 -20.84 -4.03
C ALA A 95 -21.73 -21.03 -2.51
N ALA A 96 -22.91 -20.94 -1.91
CA ALA A 96 -23.12 -21.42 -0.56
C ALA A 96 -22.73 -22.91 -0.52
N GLY A 97 -21.77 -23.25 0.33
CA GLY A 97 -21.33 -24.62 0.57
C GLY A 97 -20.25 -25.09 -0.40
N ASP A 98 -19.01 -25.14 0.08
CA ASP A 98 -18.19 -26.35 0.01
C ASP A 98 -16.87 -26.12 0.76
N ALA A 99 -16.85 -26.64 1.99
CA ALA A 99 -15.67 -26.79 2.82
C ALA A 99 -14.79 -27.90 2.24
N ALA A 100 -13.95 -27.58 1.25
CA ALA A 100 -12.77 -28.37 0.95
C ALA A 100 -11.64 -27.89 1.85
N GLN A 101 -11.62 -28.39 3.09
CA GLN A 101 -10.53 -28.20 4.03
C GLN A 101 -9.26 -28.81 3.44
N SER A 102 -8.27 -27.97 3.12
CA SER A 102 -6.87 -28.44 3.06
C SER A 102 -6.48 -29.01 4.43
N PRO A 103 -5.67 -30.08 4.47
CA PRO A 103 -5.42 -30.81 5.70
C PRO A 103 -4.80 -29.91 6.76
N ASP A 104 -5.44 -30.00 7.92
CA ASP A 104 -5.32 -29.24 9.14
C ASP A 104 -3.95 -29.47 9.83
N ASN A 105 -2.87 -28.99 9.22
CA ASN A 105 -1.51 -29.01 9.80
C ASN A 105 -1.14 -27.68 10.48
N ASP A 106 -2.13 -26.81 10.69
CA ASP A 106 -1.99 -25.48 11.28
C ASP A 106 -2.22 -25.56 12.78
N SER A 107 -1.31 -26.21 13.49
CA SER A 107 -1.44 -26.54 14.93
C SER A 107 -1.33 -25.32 15.88
N SER A 108 -1.50 -24.09 15.38
CA SER A 108 -1.52 -22.87 16.19
C SER A 108 -2.56 -21.88 15.65
N PRO A 109 -3.28 -21.16 16.53
CA PRO A 109 -4.22 -20.14 16.08
C PRO A 109 -3.49 -19.09 15.25
N PRO A 110 -4.10 -18.57 14.17
CA PRO A 110 -3.48 -17.56 13.33
C PRO A 110 -3.07 -16.35 14.16
N ILE A 111 -1.89 -15.82 13.87
CA ILE A 111 -1.38 -14.58 14.45
C ILE A 111 -2.08 -13.42 13.72
N PRO A 112 -2.87 -12.57 14.40
CA PRO A 112 -3.47 -11.42 13.75
C PRO A 112 -2.40 -10.38 13.43
N VAL A 113 -2.34 -9.96 12.17
CA VAL A 113 -1.52 -8.84 11.71
C VAL A 113 -2.42 -7.67 11.39
N HIS A 114 -2.06 -6.48 11.85
CA HIS A 114 -2.84 -5.26 11.67
C HIS A 114 -2.00 -4.16 11.02
N ALA A 115 -2.64 -3.42 10.12
CA ALA A 115 -2.14 -2.18 9.56
C ALA A 115 -3.26 -1.13 9.57
N SER A 116 -2.93 0.11 9.92
CA SER A 116 -3.88 1.23 9.92
C SER A 116 -3.37 2.35 9.03
N PHE A 117 -4.25 2.87 8.18
CA PHE A 117 -3.95 3.97 7.27
C PHE A 117 -5.03 5.04 7.40
N ARG A 118 -4.60 6.31 7.46
CA ARG A 118 -5.50 7.45 7.44
C ARG A 118 -5.28 8.27 6.19
N LEU A 119 -6.32 8.38 5.36
CA LEU A 119 -6.25 9.17 4.15
C LEU A 119 -6.41 10.67 4.46
N ARG A 120 -5.44 11.45 3.98
CA ARG A 120 -5.50 12.90 3.96
C ARG A 120 -5.78 13.36 2.54
N ARG A 121 -6.89 14.06 2.32
CA ARG A 121 -7.12 14.77 1.06
C ARG A 121 -6.24 16.01 1.08
N LEU A 122 -5.32 16.14 0.12
CA LEU A 122 -4.63 17.40 -0.14
C LEU A 122 -5.70 18.41 -0.58
N ALA A 123 -6.14 19.26 0.34
CA ALA A 123 -6.83 20.48 -0.04
C ALA A 123 -5.79 21.34 -0.76
N ASN A 124 -6.05 21.73 -2.01
CA ASN A 124 -5.35 22.87 -2.58
C ASN A 124 -5.64 24.05 -1.64
N SER A 125 -4.65 24.44 -0.86
CA SER A 125 -4.68 25.66 -0.06
C SER A 125 -4.63 26.84 -1.01
N THR A 126 -5.73 27.13 -1.70
CA THR A 126 -5.97 28.46 -2.24
C THR A 126 -6.36 29.34 -1.06
N SER A 127 -5.38 29.69 -0.22
CA SER A 127 -5.56 30.77 0.74
C SER A 127 -5.57 32.07 -0.06
N SER A 128 -6.76 32.55 -0.41
CA SER A 128 -6.96 33.96 -0.74
C SER A 128 -6.72 34.77 0.53
N ALA A 129 -5.45 35.06 0.84
CA ALA A 129 -5.11 36.09 1.80
C ALA A 129 -5.38 37.45 1.13
N PRO A 130 -6.17 38.35 1.73
CA PRO A 130 -6.27 39.72 1.24
C PRO A 130 -4.93 40.44 1.46
N PRO A 131 -4.50 41.33 0.54
CA PRO A 131 -3.21 42.00 0.63
C PRO A 131 -3.15 42.93 1.85
N PRO A 132 -2.02 43.02 2.57
CA PRO A 132 -1.86 44.00 3.64
C PRO A 132 -1.79 45.42 3.04
N LYS A 133 -2.54 46.34 3.65
CA LYS A 133 -2.54 47.78 3.34
C LYS A 133 -1.14 48.37 3.58
N LYS A 134 -0.70 49.21 2.64
CA LYS A 134 0.56 49.96 2.71
C LYS A 134 0.44 51.08 3.75
N GLU A 135 1.42 51.18 4.63
CA GLU A 135 1.75 52.40 5.37
C GLU A 135 3.19 52.81 4.99
N LEU A 136 3.37 54.09 4.71
CA LEU A 136 4.45 54.71 3.95
C LEU A 136 5.44 55.38 4.91
N THR A 137 6.73 55.01 4.88
CA THR A 137 7.84 55.97 5.10
C THR A 137 9.18 55.42 4.56
N ASP A 138 9.53 55.89 3.37
CA ASP A 138 10.82 56.47 2.95
C ASP A 138 12.18 55.79 3.24
N THR A 139 12.74 55.23 2.15
CA THR A 139 13.96 55.69 1.45
C THR A 139 15.05 54.63 1.24
N SER A 140 15.44 54.55 -0.05
CA SER A 140 16.79 54.38 -0.58
C SER A 140 17.24 53.00 -1.15
N LEU A 141 17.50 53.07 -2.46
CA LEU A 141 18.49 52.37 -3.29
C LEU A 141 18.09 51.05 -3.98
N THR A 142 17.60 51.24 -5.21
CA THR A 142 18.10 50.63 -6.47
C THR A 142 18.58 49.18 -6.47
N SER A 143 17.94 48.32 -7.27
CA SER A 143 18.56 47.70 -8.46
C SER A 143 17.56 46.75 -9.16
N MET A 144 17.76 46.60 -10.46
CA MET A 144 16.77 46.24 -11.47
C MET A 144 16.34 44.76 -11.48
N SER A 145 15.05 44.57 -11.76
CA SER A 145 14.45 43.34 -12.24
C SER A 145 15.00 42.97 -13.63
N PHE A 146 15.49 41.74 -13.81
CA PHE A 146 15.53 41.09 -15.11
C PHE A 146 15.12 39.62 -14.97
N ARG A 147 13.86 39.34 -15.34
CA ARG A 147 13.42 38.01 -15.78
C ARG A 147 13.95 37.82 -17.19
N HIS A 148 14.72 36.78 -17.49
CA HIS A 148 14.87 36.24 -18.85
C HIS A 148 15.10 34.71 -18.78
N ASN A 149 14.19 33.97 -19.41
CA ASN A 149 14.39 32.59 -19.85
C ASN A 149 15.60 32.51 -20.78
N ILE A 150 16.59 31.67 -20.53
CA ILE A 150 17.43 31.07 -21.58
C ILE A 150 17.81 29.63 -21.18
N ILE A 151 17.36 28.71 -22.02
CA ILE A 151 17.80 27.32 -22.15
C ILE A 151 19.29 27.31 -22.50
N VAL A 152 20.12 26.62 -21.73
CA VAL A 152 21.46 26.21 -22.17
C VAL A 152 21.68 24.75 -21.78
N ILE A 153 21.42 23.89 -22.76
CA ILE A 153 21.94 22.52 -22.83
C ILE A 153 23.46 22.65 -23.01
N ILE A 154 24.25 22.21 -22.05
CA ILE A 154 25.68 21.93 -22.28
C ILE A 154 25.91 20.44 -22.04
N CYS A 155 26.04 19.77 -23.17
CA CYS A 155 26.65 18.47 -23.35
C CYS A 155 28.14 18.61 -22.97
N PHE A 156 28.59 18.01 -21.87
CA PHE A 156 30.01 17.80 -21.63
C PHE A 156 30.36 16.35 -21.97
N MET A 157 30.57 16.14 -23.27
CA MET A 157 31.49 15.11 -23.75
C MET A 157 32.91 15.57 -23.40
N LEU A 158 33.53 14.96 -22.41
CA LEU A 158 34.98 15.00 -22.23
C LEU A 158 35.52 13.57 -22.30
N THR A 159 35.64 13.10 -23.54
CA THR A 159 36.75 12.22 -23.94
C THR A 159 38.04 13.04 -23.89
N LEU A 160 39.01 12.68 -23.04
CA LEU A 160 40.40 12.40 -23.47
C LEU A 160 41.30 11.98 -22.30
N ARG A 161 41.86 10.77 -22.45
CA ARG A 161 43.26 10.34 -22.20
C ARG A 161 43.96 10.78 -20.90
N LEU A 162 44.35 9.80 -20.10
CA LEU A 162 45.75 9.31 -20.12
C LEU A 162 45.75 7.78 -20.14
#